data_AF-K9R910-F1
#
_entry.id   AF-K9R910-F1
#
_cell.length_a   1.000
_cell.length_b   1.000
_cell.length_c   1.000
_cell.angle_alpha   90.00
_cell.angle_beta   90.00
_cell.angle_gamma   90.00
#
_symmetry.space_group_name_H-M   'P 1'
#
loop_
_entity.id
_entity.type
_entity.pdbx_description
1 polymer ?
#
loop_
_entity_poly.entity_id
_entity_poly.type
_entity_poly.pdbx_seq_one_letter_code
_entity_poly.pdbx_strand_id
1 'polypeptide(L)'
;MSKYAFSKLQKLIRRYHNLQIKREIAKKDIKNTKKNIYQELLIESNDTAQSMILKILFLWISTGNLDKFISSTLPSGWAIKPGDFLPQLVVVYRIRGKTRTGNYELTIPHYKGSRYPVLPFYKKGSHKLTLVLKDGSKLIINAATESEGRRVISQYSKYVDSKFLTNDIRHTENQLIKVNDMIPVRADYYPSGQNNSNPLWRFYPTN
;
A
#
# COMPACT_ATOMS: atom_id res chain seq x y z
N MET A 1 -12.98 -20.42 26.69
CA MET A 1 -12.05 -20.17 27.82
C MET A 1 -12.78 -20.48 29.12
N SER A 2 -12.17 -21.20 30.08
CA SER A 2 -12.87 -21.57 31.33
C SER A 2 -13.07 -20.34 32.23
N LYS A 3 -14.17 -20.31 33.02
CA LYS A 3 -14.44 -19.23 34.00
C LYS A 3 -13.26 -19.02 34.97
N TYR A 4 -12.60 -20.12 35.35
CA TYR A 4 -11.41 -20.12 36.20
C TYR A 4 -10.20 -19.46 35.53
N ALA A 5 -9.94 -19.77 34.25
CA ALA A 5 -8.86 -19.14 33.49
C ALA A 5 -9.10 -17.63 33.31
N PHE A 6 -10.35 -17.22 33.07
CA PHE A 6 -10.73 -15.81 32.98
C PHE A 6 -10.50 -15.06 34.30
N SER A 7 -10.91 -15.63 35.43
CA SER A 7 -10.68 -15.02 36.74
C SER A 7 -9.20 -14.82 37.07
N LYS A 8 -8.33 -15.78 36.73
CA LYS A 8 -6.88 -15.65 36.87
C LYS A 8 -6.30 -14.54 35.99
N LEU A 9 -6.71 -14.49 34.72
CA LEU A 9 -6.29 -13.46 33.78
C LEU A 9 -6.72 -12.07 34.26
N GLN A 10 -7.96 -11.93 34.72
CA GLN A 10 -8.50 -10.67 35.25
C GLN A 10 -7.68 -10.16 36.44
N LYS A 11 -7.32 -11.04 37.38
CA LYS A 11 -6.45 -10.68 38.52
C LYS A 11 -5.09 -10.17 38.07
N LEU A 12 -4.48 -10.82 37.08
CA LEU A 12 -3.18 -10.43 36.54
C LEU A 12 -3.24 -9.06 35.86
N ILE A 13 -4.20 -8.89 34.94
CA ILE A 13 -4.41 -7.63 34.22
C ILE A 13 -4.64 -6.48 35.21
N ARG A 14 -5.55 -6.66 36.16
CA ARG A 14 -5.85 -5.67 37.20
C ARG A 14 -4.60 -5.27 37.97
N ARG A 15 -3.79 -6.24 38.40
CA ARG A 15 -2.57 -5.96 39.17
C ARG A 15 -1.60 -5.10 38.37
N TYR A 16 -1.36 -5.46 37.10
CA TYR A 16 -0.41 -4.76 36.25
C TYR A 16 -0.91 -3.36 35.85
N HIS A 17 -2.15 -3.25 35.37
CA HIS A 17 -2.79 -2.00 34.97
C HIS A 17 -2.85 -1.00 36.13
N ASN A 18 -3.34 -1.42 37.30
CA ASN A 18 -3.45 -0.53 38.45
C ASN A 18 -2.08 -0.08 38.97
N LEU A 19 -1.04 -0.91 38.82
CA LEU A 19 0.33 -0.51 39.12
C LEU A 19 0.79 0.62 38.18
N GLN A 20 0.51 0.51 36.88
CA GLN A 20 0.84 1.56 35.91
C GLN A 20 0.09 2.86 36.20
N ILE A 21 -1.21 2.79 36.48
CA ILE A 21 -2.00 3.97 36.87
C ILE A 21 -1.41 4.65 38.11
N LYS A 22 -1.07 3.88 39.14
CA LYS A 22 -0.47 4.44 40.36
C LYS A 22 0.87 5.12 40.08
N ARG A 23 1.68 4.57 39.17
CA ARG A 23 2.94 5.20 38.73
C ARG A 23 2.69 6.52 38.01
N GLU A 24 1.68 6.56 37.12
CA GLU A 24 1.28 7.81 36.46
C GLU A 24 0.83 8.84 37.49
N ILE A 25 -0.08 8.49 38.41
CA ILE A 25 -0.57 9.36 39.49
C ILE A 25 0.58 9.91 40.36
N ALA A 26 1.62 9.11 40.60
CA ALA A 26 2.76 9.49 41.45
C ALA A 26 3.74 10.47 40.79
N LYS A 27 3.59 10.78 39.49
CA LYS A 27 4.45 11.78 38.83
C LYS A 27 4.17 13.17 39.39
N LYS A 28 5.23 13.90 39.76
CA LYS A 28 5.18 15.18 40.47
C LYS A 28 4.42 16.29 39.73
N ASP A 29 4.31 16.22 38.40
CA ASP A 29 3.73 17.29 37.56
C ASP A 29 2.30 17.04 37.09
N ILE A 30 1.58 16.06 37.67
CA ILE A 30 0.20 15.78 37.28
C ILE A 30 -0.79 16.74 37.94
N LYS A 31 -1.57 17.44 37.11
CA LYS A 31 -2.71 18.27 37.54
C LYS A 31 -3.76 17.41 38.27
N ASN A 32 -4.39 17.96 39.30
CA ASN A 32 -5.43 17.28 40.09
C ASN A 32 -6.57 16.70 39.23
N THR A 33 -7.00 17.40 38.18
CA THR A 33 -8.02 16.90 37.24
C THR A 33 -7.59 15.60 36.56
N LYS A 34 -6.33 15.49 36.17
CA LYS A 34 -5.76 14.28 35.52
C LYS A 34 -5.58 13.15 36.53
N LYS A 35 -5.32 13.47 37.80
CA LYS A 35 -5.27 12.51 38.90
C LYS A 35 -6.63 11.85 39.14
N ASN A 36 -7.70 12.62 39.15
CA ASN A 36 -9.08 12.11 39.31
C ASN A 36 -9.45 11.19 38.14
N ILE A 37 -9.15 11.57 36.90
CA ILE A 37 -9.37 10.73 35.72
C ILE A 37 -8.62 9.40 35.86
N TYR A 38 -7.37 9.40 36.32
CA TYR A 38 -6.61 8.17 36.52
C TYR A 38 -7.16 7.29 37.63
N GLN A 39 -7.77 7.85 38.67
CA GLN A 39 -8.42 7.07 39.72
C GLN A 39 -9.65 6.32 39.18
N GLU A 40 -10.44 6.95 38.32
CA GLU A 40 -11.58 6.31 37.63
C GLU A 40 -11.16 5.18 36.68
N LEU A 41 -9.92 5.20 36.19
CA LEU A 41 -9.38 4.17 35.30
C LEU A 41 -8.86 2.92 36.04
N LEU A 42 -8.88 2.89 37.38
CA LEU A 42 -8.52 1.70 38.13
C LEU A 42 -9.50 0.56 37.83
N ILE A 43 -8.95 -0.64 37.59
CA ILE A 43 -9.76 -1.84 37.40
C ILE A 43 -10.16 -2.40 38.77
N GLU A 44 -11.45 -2.61 38.95
CA GLU A 44 -12.07 -3.18 40.15
C GLU A 44 -12.36 -4.67 39.99
N SER A 45 -12.81 -5.32 41.06
CA SER A 45 -13.10 -6.77 41.05
C SER A 45 -14.40 -7.15 40.34
N ASN A 46 -15.34 -6.20 40.29
CA ASN A 46 -16.67 -6.28 39.69
C ASN A 46 -16.70 -5.75 38.24
N ASP A 47 -15.58 -5.21 37.72
CA ASP A 47 -15.52 -4.72 36.35
C ASP A 47 -15.77 -5.85 35.35
N THR A 48 -16.59 -5.55 34.33
CA THR A 48 -16.80 -6.45 33.20
C THR A 48 -15.56 -6.47 32.28
N ALA A 49 -15.44 -7.48 31.42
CA ALA A 49 -14.39 -7.53 30.40
C ALA A 49 -14.36 -6.27 29.53
N GLN A 50 -15.53 -5.73 29.16
CA GLN A 50 -15.66 -4.53 28.35
C GLN A 50 -15.14 -3.30 29.09
N SER A 51 -15.55 -3.13 30.36
CA SER A 51 -15.08 -2.03 31.23
C SER A 51 -13.56 -2.07 31.40
N MET A 52 -12.99 -3.25 31.60
CA MET A 52 -11.55 -3.44 31.71
C MET A 52 -10.81 -3.03 30.44
N ILE A 53 -11.28 -3.49 29.27
CA ILE A 53 -10.68 -3.15 27.97
C ILE A 53 -10.72 -1.64 27.74
N LEU A 54 -11.85 -1.00 28.02
CA LEU A 54 -11.98 0.46 27.90
C LEU A 54 -10.98 1.18 28.81
N LYS A 55 -10.88 0.79 30.09
CA LYS A 55 -9.92 1.39 31.04
C LYS A 55 -8.46 1.23 30.57
N ILE A 56 -8.10 0.09 30.00
CA ILE A 56 -6.77 -0.17 29.43
C ILE A 56 -6.51 0.72 28.21
N LEU A 57 -7.46 0.80 27.28
CA LEU A 57 -7.35 1.65 26.09
C LEU A 57 -7.20 3.12 26.46
N PHE A 58 -8.01 3.62 27.40
CA PHE A 58 -7.91 5.00 27.87
C PHE A 58 -6.55 5.32 28.48
N LEU A 59 -5.99 4.39 29.28
CA LEU A 59 -4.63 4.56 29.83
C LEU A 59 -3.59 4.64 28.69
N TRP A 60 -3.71 3.81 27.66
CA TRP A 60 -2.77 3.80 26.54
C TRP A 60 -2.84 5.06 25.70
N ILE A 61 -4.06 5.59 25.48
CA ILE A 61 -4.29 6.88 24.81
C ILE A 61 -3.70 8.01 25.66
N SER A 62 -3.99 8.05 26.96
CA SER A 62 -3.57 9.15 27.84
C SER A 62 -2.06 9.20 28.10
N THR A 63 -1.38 8.07 27.92
CA THR A 63 0.08 7.94 28.05
C THR A 63 0.82 8.11 26.73
N GLY A 64 0.12 8.36 25.61
CA GLY A 64 0.72 8.50 24.27
C GLY A 64 1.36 7.20 23.77
N ASN A 65 1.02 6.06 24.38
CA ASN A 65 1.53 4.77 23.93
C ASN A 65 0.81 4.28 22.67
N LEU A 66 -0.41 4.77 22.40
CA LEU A 66 -1.09 4.50 21.13
C LEU A 66 -0.28 5.05 19.94
N ASP A 67 0.28 6.25 20.07
CA ASP A 67 1.07 6.91 19.02
C ASP A 67 2.37 6.15 18.71
N LYS A 68 2.93 5.41 19.69
CA LYS A 68 4.10 4.55 19.46
C LYS A 68 3.81 3.35 18.57
N PHE A 69 2.55 2.89 18.53
CA PHE A 69 2.13 1.82 17.62
C PHE A 69 1.71 2.37 16.24
N ILE A 70 1.28 3.64 16.17
CA ILE A 70 0.80 4.27 14.93
C ILE A 70 1.95 4.96 14.17
N SER A 71 3.01 5.41 14.87
CA SER A 71 4.23 5.97 14.27
C SER A 71 5.27 4.92 13.88
N SER A 72 4.85 3.83 13.24
CA SER A 72 5.79 3.10 12.40
C SER A 72 5.93 3.88 11.09
N THR A 73 7.07 4.52 10.87
CA THR A 73 7.50 4.99 9.55
C THR A 73 7.65 3.78 8.64
N LEU A 74 6.53 3.33 8.06
CA LEU A 74 6.56 2.29 7.04
C LEU A 74 7.34 2.87 5.84
N PRO A 75 8.30 2.11 5.28
CA PRO A 75 8.92 2.50 4.01
C PRO A 75 7.82 2.82 2.99
N SER A 76 7.98 3.88 2.20
CA SER A 76 6.96 4.34 1.25
C SER A 76 6.54 3.29 0.21
N GLY A 77 7.31 2.22 0.04
CA GLY A 77 6.97 1.05 -0.78
C GLY A 77 6.04 0.02 -0.12
N TRP A 78 5.81 0.10 1.19
CA TRP A 78 4.94 -0.80 1.96
C TRP A 78 3.56 -0.20 2.24
N ALA A 79 3.41 1.11 2.01
CA ALA A 79 2.12 1.77 2.06
C ALA A 79 1.26 1.26 0.90
N ILE A 80 0.10 0.69 1.23
CA ILE A 80 -0.97 0.40 0.27
C ILE A 80 -1.32 1.71 -0.42
N LYS A 81 -1.14 1.77 -1.74
CA LYS A 81 -1.46 2.96 -2.53
C LYS A 81 -2.91 2.91 -2.96
N PRO A 82 -3.59 4.06 -3.03
CA PRO A 82 -4.87 4.16 -3.71
C PRO A 82 -4.75 3.57 -5.13
N GLY A 83 -5.55 2.54 -5.40
CA GLY A 83 -5.54 1.82 -6.68
C GLY A 83 -4.84 0.45 -6.67
N ASP A 84 -4.17 0.07 -5.58
CA ASP A 84 -3.51 -1.23 -5.48
C ASP A 84 -4.48 -2.42 -5.49
N PHE A 85 -5.76 -2.20 -5.22
CA PHE A 85 -6.81 -3.23 -5.22
C PHE A 85 -7.63 -3.31 -6.52
N LEU A 86 -7.18 -2.61 -7.56
CA LEU A 86 -7.92 -2.52 -8.82
C LEU A 86 -7.49 -3.63 -9.80
N PRO A 87 -8.35 -3.97 -10.77
CA PRO A 87 -7.96 -4.82 -11.89
C PRO A 87 -6.78 -4.22 -12.64
N GLN A 88 -5.67 -4.94 -12.74
CA GLN A 88 -4.46 -4.45 -13.39
C GLN A 88 -3.80 -5.52 -14.26
N LEU A 89 -3.26 -5.09 -15.40
CA LEU A 89 -2.38 -5.91 -16.23
C LEU A 89 -0.93 -5.48 -16.00
N VAL A 90 -0.07 -6.41 -15.61
CA VAL A 90 1.37 -6.18 -15.47
C VAL A 90 2.07 -6.76 -16.68
N VAL A 91 2.71 -5.91 -17.47
CA VAL A 91 3.51 -6.29 -18.63
C VAL A 91 4.98 -6.32 -18.24
N VAL A 92 5.62 -7.47 -18.44
CA VAL A 92 7.04 -7.69 -18.17
C VAL A 92 7.82 -7.52 -19.47
N TYR A 93 8.74 -6.57 -19.47
CA TYR A 93 9.68 -6.31 -20.55
C TYR A 93 11.10 -6.78 -20.23
N ARG A 94 11.87 -7.04 -21.27
CA ARG A 94 13.32 -7.26 -21.20
C ARG A 94 14.05 -6.43 -22.26
N ILE A 95 15.32 -6.17 -22.01
CA ILE A 95 16.20 -5.52 -22.99
C ILE A 95 16.47 -6.51 -24.14
N ARG A 96 16.37 -6.03 -25.38
CA ARG A 96 16.79 -6.76 -26.58
C ARG A 96 18.32 -6.83 -26.63
N GLY A 97 18.90 -8.02 -26.48
CA GLY A 97 20.35 -8.20 -26.58
C GLY A 97 20.87 -9.50 -25.95
N LYS A 98 22.18 -9.77 -26.12
CA LYS A 98 22.86 -10.98 -25.61
C LYS A 98 22.91 -11.04 -24.08
N THR A 99 23.05 -9.88 -23.41
CA THR A 99 23.01 -9.77 -21.96
C THR A 99 21.57 -9.54 -21.49
N ARG A 100 20.87 -10.64 -21.18
CA ARG A 100 19.52 -10.61 -20.59
C ARG A 100 19.58 -10.16 -19.13
N THR A 101 19.78 -8.87 -18.90
CA THR A 101 19.78 -8.32 -17.54
C THR A 101 18.50 -7.55 -17.25
N GLY A 102 17.74 -8.01 -16.25
CA GLY A 102 16.61 -7.31 -15.68
C GLY A 102 15.26 -7.59 -16.35
N ASN A 103 14.23 -7.77 -15.52
CA ASN A 103 12.84 -7.66 -15.93
C ASN A 103 12.36 -6.25 -15.58
N TYR A 104 11.60 -5.63 -16.46
CA TYR A 104 11.03 -4.31 -16.22
C TYR A 104 9.51 -4.39 -16.31
N GLU A 105 8.85 -3.94 -15.27
CA GLU A 105 7.40 -4.05 -15.15
C GLU A 105 6.73 -2.74 -15.57
N LEU A 106 5.63 -2.87 -16.30
CA LEU A 106 4.72 -1.79 -16.65
C LEU A 106 3.31 -2.21 -16.22
N THR A 107 2.68 -1.39 -15.40
CA THR A 107 1.34 -1.67 -14.88
C THR A 107 0.30 -0.84 -15.61
N ILE A 108 -0.76 -1.50 -16.07
CA ILE A 108 -1.93 -0.90 -16.72
C ILE A 108 -3.11 -1.04 -15.75
N PRO A 109 -3.53 0.05 -15.07
CA PRO A 109 -4.67 0.03 -14.16
C PRO A 109 -6.00 -0.06 -14.91
N HIS A 110 -7.06 -0.50 -14.23
CA HIS A 110 -8.42 -0.67 -14.76
C HIS A 110 -8.46 -1.45 -16.07
N TYR A 111 -7.71 -2.56 -16.12
CA TYR A 111 -7.58 -3.32 -17.36
C TYR A 111 -8.89 -3.99 -17.76
N LYS A 112 -9.34 -3.70 -18.99
CA LYS A 112 -10.56 -4.18 -19.64
C LYS A 112 -10.28 -4.94 -20.96
N GLY A 113 -9.02 -5.22 -21.26
CA GLY A 113 -8.63 -5.88 -22.52
C GLY A 113 -8.88 -7.40 -22.53
N SER A 114 -8.53 -8.03 -23.65
CA SER A 114 -8.62 -9.49 -23.83
C SER A 114 -7.42 -10.23 -23.22
N ARG A 115 -7.46 -11.56 -23.20
CA ARG A 115 -6.31 -12.39 -22.80
C ARG A 115 -5.12 -12.31 -23.77
N TYR A 116 -5.30 -11.69 -24.95
CA TYR A 116 -4.31 -11.59 -26.01
C TYR A 116 -4.04 -10.12 -26.36
N PRO A 117 -3.50 -9.31 -25.42
CA PRO A 117 -3.18 -7.92 -25.69
C PRO A 117 -2.06 -7.81 -26.73
N VAL A 118 -2.19 -6.84 -27.63
CA VAL A 118 -1.07 -6.40 -28.47
C VAL A 118 -0.15 -5.54 -27.60
N LEU A 119 1.05 -6.07 -27.34
CA LEU A 119 2.07 -5.45 -26.50
C LEU A 119 3.13 -4.79 -27.39
N PRO A 120 3.27 -3.46 -27.40
CA PRO A 120 4.25 -2.80 -28.24
C PRO A 120 5.69 -2.97 -27.74
N PHE A 121 6.61 -3.16 -28.68
CA PHE A 121 8.02 -2.84 -28.48
C PHE A 121 8.18 -1.34 -28.28
N TYR A 122 9.18 -0.93 -27.50
CA TYR A 122 9.52 0.48 -27.38
C TYR A 122 10.97 0.70 -26.95
N LYS A 123 11.46 1.93 -27.11
CA LYS A 123 12.78 2.33 -26.60
C LYS A 123 12.63 2.99 -25.23
N LYS A 124 13.26 2.43 -24.19
CA LYS A 124 13.33 3.03 -22.85
C LYS A 124 14.45 4.05 -22.77
N GLY A 125 14.22 5.20 -22.13
CA GLY A 125 15.22 6.26 -21.93
C GLY A 125 14.81 7.24 -20.83
N SER A 126 15.24 8.50 -20.93
CA SER A 126 15.10 9.55 -19.89
C SER A 126 13.72 10.18 -19.79
N HIS A 127 12.84 10.03 -20.79
CA HIS A 127 11.53 10.69 -20.81
C HIS A 127 10.49 9.87 -20.05
N LYS A 128 10.09 10.32 -18.87
CA LYS A 128 8.98 9.74 -18.11
C LYS A 128 7.67 10.39 -18.53
N LEU A 129 6.73 9.59 -19.04
CA LEU A 129 5.36 10.02 -19.27
C LEU A 129 4.42 9.30 -18.31
N THR A 130 3.48 10.04 -17.76
CA THR A 130 2.50 9.55 -16.79
C THR A 130 1.12 9.96 -17.24
N LEU A 131 0.29 8.98 -17.61
CA LEU A 131 -1.15 9.19 -17.79
C LEU A 131 -1.83 9.04 -16.42
N VAL A 132 -2.49 10.11 -15.96
CA VAL A 132 -3.20 10.15 -14.67
C VAL A 132 -4.70 9.95 -14.88
N LEU A 133 -5.25 8.85 -14.41
CA LEU A 133 -6.67 8.51 -14.56
C LEU A 133 -7.55 9.32 -13.58
N LYS A 134 -8.88 9.30 -13.80
CA LYS A 134 -9.84 10.09 -13.01
C LYS A 134 -9.81 9.81 -11.50
N ASP A 135 -9.47 8.59 -11.12
CA ASP A 135 -9.36 8.14 -9.73
C ASP A 135 -7.95 8.32 -9.15
N GLY A 136 -7.03 8.92 -9.91
CA GLY A 136 -5.64 9.16 -9.52
C GLY A 136 -4.70 7.99 -9.75
N SER A 137 -5.20 6.84 -10.23
CA SER A 137 -4.34 5.73 -10.67
C SER A 137 -3.52 6.16 -11.91
N LYS A 138 -2.36 5.52 -12.12
CA LYS A 138 -1.35 6.04 -13.07
C LYS A 138 -0.81 4.94 -13.98
N LEU A 139 -0.75 5.24 -15.28
CA LEU A 139 0.03 4.48 -16.25
C LEU A 139 1.33 5.24 -16.51
N ILE A 140 2.47 4.65 -16.15
CA ILE A 140 3.79 5.30 -16.21
C ILE A 140 4.67 4.55 -17.22
N ILE A 141 5.26 5.29 -18.15
CA ILE A 141 6.24 4.79 -19.11
C ILE A 141 7.51 5.64 -19.05
N ASN A 142 8.67 5.01 -19.15
CA ASN A 142 9.94 5.71 -19.38
C ASN A 142 10.39 5.40 -20.81
N ALA A 143 10.44 6.39 -21.70
CA ALA A 143 10.73 6.24 -23.11
C ALA A 143 11.99 7.03 -23.53
N ALA A 144 12.53 6.69 -24.70
CA ALA A 144 13.71 7.36 -25.26
C ALA A 144 13.40 8.77 -25.78
N THR A 145 12.17 9.01 -26.21
CA THR A 145 11.66 10.32 -26.63
C THR A 145 10.25 10.50 -26.09
N GLU A 146 9.79 11.75 -26.01
CA GLU A 146 8.40 12.03 -25.64
C GLU A 146 7.40 11.40 -26.62
N SER A 147 7.69 11.48 -27.93
CA SER A 147 6.84 10.92 -28.99
C SER A 147 6.65 9.41 -28.86
N GLU A 148 7.72 8.68 -28.55
CA GLU A 148 7.69 7.25 -28.30
C GLU A 148 6.85 6.92 -27.06
N GLY A 149 7.01 7.70 -25.98
CA GLY A 149 6.19 7.57 -24.78
C GLY A 149 4.70 7.77 -25.06
N ARG A 150 4.34 8.79 -25.84
CA ARG A 150 2.94 9.07 -26.22
C ARG A 150 2.36 7.95 -27.08
N ARG A 151 3.15 7.40 -28.01
CA ARG A 151 2.77 6.25 -28.84
C ARG A 151 2.42 5.04 -27.97
N VAL A 152 3.28 4.72 -27.00
CA VAL A 152 3.08 3.58 -26.10
C VAL A 152 1.88 3.80 -25.17
N ILE A 153 1.74 4.99 -24.57
CA ILE A 153 0.56 5.34 -23.76
C ILE A 153 -0.72 5.22 -24.58
N SER A 154 -0.74 5.73 -25.82
CA SER A 154 -1.90 5.67 -26.71
C SER A 154 -2.29 4.23 -27.09
N GLN A 155 -1.32 3.32 -27.20
CA GLN A 155 -1.62 1.91 -27.40
C GLN A 155 -2.19 1.26 -26.15
N TYR A 156 -1.63 1.56 -24.97
CA TYR A 156 -2.08 0.96 -23.71
C TYR A 156 -3.37 1.55 -23.15
N SER A 157 -3.67 2.82 -23.43
CA SER A 157 -4.91 3.48 -23.02
C SER A 157 -6.15 2.79 -23.59
N LYS A 158 -6.03 2.11 -24.73
CA LYS A 158 -7.10 1.29 -25.33
C LYS A 158 -7.56 0.15 -24.44
N TYR A 159 -6.70 -0.31 -23.52
CA TYR A 159 -7.04 -1.39 -22.60
C TYR A 159 -7.51 -0.90 -21.22
N VAL A 160 -7.47 0.40 -20.97
CA VAL A 160 -7.99 1.01 -19.74
C VAL A 160 -9.50 1.24 -19.92
N ASP A 161 -10.30 0.93 -18.89
CA ASP A 161 -11.73 1.22 -18.95
C ASP A 161 -12.01 2.72 -19.16
N SER A 162 -12.82 3.04 -20.17
CA SER A 162 -13.09 4.41 -20.62
C SER A 162 -13.73 5.28 -19.55
N LYS A 163 -14.35 4.67 -18.53
CA LYS A 163 -14.90 5.36 -17.36
C LYS A 163 -13.82 6.14 -16.60
N PHE A 164 -12.61 5.60 -16.51
CA PHE A 164 -11.48 6.17 -15.76
C PHE A 164 -10.50 6.94 -16.65
N LEU A 165 -10.58 6.78 -17.96
CA LEU A 165 -9.67 7.42 -18.91
C LEU A 165 -9.75 8.94 -18.86
N THR A 166 -8.60 9.59 -18.99
CA THR A 166 -8.41 11.03 -19.12
C THR A 166 -7.41 11.32 -20.25
N ASN A 167 -7.23 12.60 -20.57
CA ASN A 167 -6.17 13.06 -21.46
C ASN A 167 -5.01 13.74 -20.70
N ASP A 168 -4.94 13.60 -19.37
CA ASP A 168 -3.88 14.18 -18.53
C ASP A 168 -2.59 13.35 -18.63
N ILE A 169 -1.79 13.64 -19.65
CA ILE A 169 -0.46 13.07 -19.85
C ILE A 169 0.59 14.07 -19.37
N ARG A 170 1.23 13.75 -18.25
CA ARG A 170 2.33 14.53 -17.68
C ARG A 170 3.66 14.00 -18.18
N HIS A 171 4.55 14.90 -18.54
CA HIS A 171 5.91 14.57 -18.97
C HIS A 171 6.92 15.13 -17.95
N THR A 172 7.92 14.32 -17.64
CA THR A 172 9.08 14.70 -16.83
C THR A 172 10.31 14.08 -17.46
N GLU A 173 11.38 14.86 -17.58
CA GLU A 173 12.67 14.34 -18.03
C GLU A 173 13.54 14.03 -16.80
N ASN A 174 14.05 12.80 -16.74
CA ASN A 174 15.01 12.40 -15.72
C ASN A 174 16.44 12.59 -16.24
N GLN A 175 17.44 12.42 -15.36
CA GLN A 175 18.85 12.37 -15.77
C GLN A 175 19.07 11.36 -16.92
N LEU A 176 20.14 11.59 -17.69
CA LEU A 176 20.52 10.77 -18.84
C LEU A 176 20.56 9.27 -18.49
N ILE A 177 19.56 8.53 -18.98
CA ILE A 177 19.47 7.08 -18.87
C ILE A 177 19.90 6.48 -20.21
N LYS A 178 20.68 5.38 -20.16
CA LYS A 178 21.02 4.59 -21.35
C LYS A 178 19.75 4.17 -22.10
N VAL A 179 19.72 4.47 -23.40
CA VAL A 179 18.62 4.04 -24.28
C VAL A 179 18.72 2.54 -24.55
N ASN A 180 17.64 1.81 -24.29
CA ASN A 180 17.56 0.37 -24.51
C ASN A 180 16.29 -0.01 -25.26
N ASP A 181 16.39 -0.96 -26.21
CA ASP A 181 15.25 -1.55 -26.89
C ASP A 181 14.55 -2.55 -25.96
N MET A 182 13.25 -2.36 -25.72
CA MET A 182 12.44 -3.16 -24.81
C MET A 182 11.50 -4.09 -25.58
N ILE A 183 11.57 -5.38 -25.23
CA ILE A 183 10.72 -6.45 -25.77
C ILE A 183 9.76 -6.93 -24.69
N PRO A 184 8.44 -6.98 -24.94
CA PRO A 184 7.50 -7.61 -24.03
C PRO A 184 7.74 -9.13 -24.02
N VAL A 185 7.77 -9.71 -22.83
CA VAL A 185 8.04 -11.15 -22.61
C VAL A 185 6.84 -11.86 -22.03
N ARG A 186 6.06 -11.17 -21.20
CA ARG A 186 4.91 -11.75 -20.51
C ARG A 186 3.94 -10.64 -20.12
N ALA A 187 2.66 -10.96 -20.06
CA ALA A 187 1.65 -10.14 -19.39
C ALA A 187 0.86 -10.99 -18.39
N ASP A 188 0.69 -10.47 -17.18
CA ASP A 188 0.03 -11.12 -16.05
C ASP A 188 -1.16 -10.27 -15.60
N TYR A 189 -2.37 -10.84 -15.58
CA TYR A 189 -3.58 -10.11 -15.19
C TYR A 189 -4.01 -10.42 -13.76
N TYR A 190 -4.21 -9.37 -12.97
CA TYR A 190 -4.61 -9.42 -11.58
C TYR A 190 -5.97 -8.72 -11.41
N PRO A 191 -7.09 -9.46 -11.41
CA PRO A 191 -8.42 -8.86 -11.31
C PRO A 191 -8.68 -8.17 -9.98
N SER A 192 -8.03 -8.62 -8.90
CA SER A 192 -8.16 -8.09 -7.55
C SER A 192 -6.95 -7.24 -7.11
N GLY A 193 -6.09 -6.82 -8.04
CA GLY A 193 -4.86 -6.10 -7.74
C GLY A 193 -3.95 -6.88 -6.77
N GLN A 194 -3.44 -6.20 -5.75
CA GLN A 194 -2.52 -6.74 -4.74
C GLN A 194 -3.19 -7.68 -3.72
N ASN A 195 -4.52 -7.77 -3.65
CA ASN A 195 -5.20 -8.72 -2.74
C ASN A 195 -4.93 -10.18 -3.09
N ASN A 196 -4.56 -10.46 -4.34
CA ASN A 196 -4.18 -11.80 -4.77
C ASN A 196 -2.89 -11.73 -5.59
N SER A 197 -1.84 -12.35 -5.07
CA SER A 197 -0.52 -12.42 -5.73
C SER A 197 -0.49 -13.37 -6.92
N ASN A 198 -1.54 -14.18 -7.13
CA ASN A 198 -1.64 -15.08 -8.28
C ASN A 198 -2.39 -14.42 -9.44
N PRO A 199 -1.78 -14.33 -10.63
CA PRO A 199 -2.49 -13.81 -11.79
C PRO A 199 -3.57 -14.79 -12.22
N LEU A 200 -4.73 -14.27 -12.62
CA LEU A 200 -5.84 -15.08 -13.15
C LEU A 200 -5.43 -15.75 -14.47
N TRP A 201 -4.67 -15.05 -15.30
CA TRP A 201 -4.10 -15.59 -16.52
C TRP A 201 -2.76 -14.94 -16.84
N ARG A 202 -1.98 -15.66 -17.64
CA ARG A 202 -0.71 -15.20 -18.21
C ARG A 202 -0.77 -15.30 -19.74
N PHE A 203 -0.16 -14.34 -20.40
CA PHE A 203 0.02 -14.30 -21.85
C PHE A 203 1.50 -14.16 -22.18
N TYR A 204 1.96 -14.94 -23.15
CA TYR A 204 3.33 -14.89 -23.67
C TYR A 204 3.25 -14.48 -25.14
N PRO A 205 3.68 -13.26 -25.50
CA PRO A 205 3.71 -12.85 -26.91
C PRO A 205 4.68 -13.75 -27.68
N THR A 206 4.21 -14.28 -28.80
CA THR A 206 5.08 -14.93 -29.78
C THR A 206 5.87 -13.83 -30.50
N ASN A 207 7.18 -13.80 -30.27
CA ASN A 207 8.10 -12.90 -30.98
C ASN A 207 8.35 -13.35 -32.41
#